data_AF-A0A0N0PEZ6-F1
#
_entry.id   AF-A0A0N0PEZ6-F1
#
_cell.length_a   1.000
_cell.length_b   1.000
_cell.length_c   1.000
_cell.angle_alpha   90.00
_cell.angle_beta   90.00
_cell.angle_gamma   90.00
#
_symmetry.space_group_name_H-M   'P 1'
#
loop_
_entity.id
_entity.type
_entity.pdbx_description
1 polymer ?
#
loop_
_entity_poly.entity_id
_entity_poly.type
_entity_poly.pdbx_seq_one_letter_code
_entity_poly.pdbx_strand_id
1 'polypeptide(L)'
;MADLLVVPLKKSSDVDIVKPLKNLIQSTYNTGDNNEDYSDAIEELARLRANAIWKIFEKSSLEVIYSYYDQLTSLATKVPPQELQIPFKWKDAFDKGSIFGAVASLAYERVCVLFNVAALQSTLAAQQPLDTEDSLKLAAKLLQQAAGIFSYLKGNVLTAVHQEPTPDLSPDALHALAQLMLAQAQEVIAYKCIRDEMKEGMVSKVCAQCEELYAEAQRALQRDHLRALWDRDWIPHVQAKQAIFRGLSQYYQSALSGFRNCCPQRQRQIDNALASEGEKGLVKHSGPSGLFEFINIF
;
A
#
# COMPACT_ATOMS: atom_id res chain seq x y z
N MET A 1 6.46 11.49 14.43
CA MET A 1 5.84 11.22 13.12
C MET A 1 4.36 10.97 13.35
N ALA A 2 3.47 11.62 12.61
CA ALA A 2 2.03 11.31 12.69
C ALA A 2 1.72 9.99 11.97
N ASP A 3 0.59 9.37 12.29
CA ASP A 3 0.22 8.04 11.77
C ASP A 3 0.24 7.99 10.24
N LEU A 4 0.69 6.87 9.68
CA LEU A 4 0.67 6.61 8.25
C LEU A 4 -0.69 6.03 7.84
N LEU A 5 -1.22 6.46 6.70
CA LEU A 5 -2.37 5.83 6.06
C LEU A 5 -2.00 4.43 5.55
N VAL A 6 -2.87 3.48 5.86
CA VAL A 6 -2.73 2.07 5.51
C VAL A 6 -3.78 1.70 4.46
N VAL A 7 -3.35 1.04 3.40
CA VAL A 7 -4.25 0.55 2.36
C VAL A 7 -4.95 -0.71 2.88
N PRO A 8 -6.30 -0.77 2.88
CA PRO A 8 -7.02 -1.97 3.28
C PRO A 8 -6.75 -3.13 2.33
N LEU A 9 -6.77 -4.36 2.88
CA LEU A 9 -6.64 -5.58 2.08
C LEU A 9 -7.95 -5.87 1.34
N LYS A 10 -7.85 -6.30 0.08
CA LYS A 10 -8.96 -6.93 -0.63
C LYS A 10 -9.30 -8.25 0.05
N LYS A 11 -10.59 -8.57 0.10
CA LYS A 11 -11.09 -9.83 0.65
C LYS A 11 -11.51 -10.75 -0.47
N SER A 12 -11.09 -12.01 -0.43
CA SER A 12 -11.54 -13.04 -1.38
C SER A 12 -12.53 -13.99 -0.71
N SER A 13 -13.41 -14.61 -1.51
CA SER A 13 -14.19 -15.74 -1.04
C SER A 13 -13.48 -17.06 -1.33
N ASP A 14 -13.99 -18.13 -0.73
CA ASP A 14 -13.55 -19.47 -1.11
C ASP A 14 -13.97 -19.77 -2.56
N VAL A 15 -13.07 -20.44 -3.29
CA VAL A 15 -13.20 -20.79 -4.70
C VAL A 15 -12.48 -22.11 -4.92
N ASP A 16 -13.18 -23.09 -5.50
CA ASP A 16 -12.58 -24.37 -5.89
C ASP A 16 -11.66 -24.16 -7.10
N ILE A 17 -10.35 -24.27 -6.83
CA ILE A 17 -9.33 -24.27 -7.89
C ILE A 17 -8.90 -25.68 -8.28
N VAL A 18 -9.21 -26.69 -7.47
CA VAL A 18 -8.70 -28.05 -7.61
C VAL A 18 -9.35 -28.73 -8.80
N LYS A 19 -10.69 -28.75 -8.84
CA LYS A 19 -11.42 -29.44 -9.91
C LYS A 19 -11.14 -28.86 -11.30
N PRO A 20 -11.16 -27.53 -11.51
CA PRO A 20 -10.84 -26.95 -12.83
C PRO A 20 -9.41 -27.26 -13.29
N LEU A 21 -8.44 -27.23 -12.38
CA LEU A 21 -7.04 -27.54 -12.71
C LEU A 21 -6.83 -29.02 -13.03
N LYS A 22 -7.44 -29.93 -12.26
CA LYS A 22 -7.39 -31.38 -12.55
C LYS A 22 -7.98 -31.68 -13.93
N ASN A 23 -9.14 -31.10 -14.23
CA ASN A 23 -9.78 -31.28 -15.53
C ASN A 23 -8.91 -30.78 -16.69
N LEU A 24 -8.35 -29.58 -16.55
CA LEU A 24 -7.46 -29.00 -17.56
C LEU A 24 -6.23 -29.87 -17.79
N ILE A 25 -5.57 -30.31 -16.72
CA ILE A 25 -4.36 -31.10 -16.83
C ILE A 25 -4.65 -32.45 -17.49
N GLN A 26 -5.77 -33.08 -17.10
CA GLN A 26 -6.21 -34.33 -17.70
C GLN A 26 -6.54 -34.18 -19.19
N SER A 27 -7.17 -33.08 -19.60
CA SER A 27 -7.53 -32.85 -21.00
C SER A 27 -6.36 -32.44 -21.90
N THR A 28 -5.40 -31.70 -21.36
CA THR A 28 -4.35 -31.04 -22.16
C THR A 28 -3.01 -31.79 -22.12
N TYR A 29 -2.67 -32.43 -21.00
CA TYR A 29 -1.34 -33.03 -20.81
C TYR A 29 -1.36 -34.56 -20.64
N ASN A 30 -2.44 -35.14 -20.11
CA ASN A 30 -2.54 -36.60 -19.92
C ASN A 30 -3.24 -37.30 -21.10
N THR A 31 -2.85 -36.95 -22.33
CA THR A 31 -3.28 -37.66 -23.55
C THR A 31 -2.22 -38.71 -23.94
N GLY A 32 -2.52 -40.00 -23.77
CA GLY A 32 -1.65 -41.12 -24.17
C GLY A 32 -1.05 -41.89 -22.97
N ASP A 33 0.18 -42.39 -23.12
CA ASP A 33 0.86 -43.24 -22.12
C ASP A 33 1.52 -42.47 -20.96
N ASN A 34 1.60 -41.13 -21.05
CA ASN A 34 2.09 -40.28 -19.96
C ASN A 34 0.90 -39.86 -19.08
N ASN A 35 0.64 -40.60 -18.01
CA ASN A 35 -0.39 -40.29 -17.04
C ASN A 35 0.27 -39.97 -15.69
N GLU A 36 0.84 -38.76 -15.59
CA GLU A 36 1.38 -38.26 -14.33
C GLU A 36 0.23 -37.72 -13.46
N ASP A 37 0.25 -38.09 -12.17
CA ASP A 37 -0.72 -37.58 -11.20
C ASP A 37 -0.17 -36.31 -10.53
N TYR A 38 -0.83 -35.20 -10.81
CA TYR A 38 -0.50 -33.89 -10.23
C TYR A 38 -1.43 -33.50 -9.08
N SER A 39 -2.25 -34.42 -8.58
CA SER A 39 -3.25 -34.14 -7.54
C SER A 39 -2.65 -33.47 -6.31
N ASP A 40 -1.53 -33.98 -5.80
CA ASP A 40 -0.86 -33.44 -4.61
C ASP A 40 -0.37 -31.99 -4.82
N ALA A 41 0.15 -31.68 -6.00
CA ALA A 41 0.62 -30.33 -6.33
C ALA A 41 -0.55 -29.32 -6.43
N ILE A 42 -1.69 -29.76 -6.95
CA ILE A 42 -2.90 -28.94 -7.07
C ILE A 42 -3.53 -28.70 -5.69
N GLU A 43 -3.58 -29.72 -4.84
CA GLU A 43 -4.01 -29.60 -3.44
C GLU A 43 -3.11 -28.63 -2.66
N GLU A 44 -1.79 -28.72 -2.87
CA GLU A 44 -0.84 -27.79 -2.24
C GLU A 44 -1.04 -26.34 -2.71
N LEU A 45 -1.33 -26.12 -4.01
CA LEU A 45 -1.70 -24.78 -4.51
C LEU A 45 -2.99 -24.25 -3.85
N ALA A 46 -3.98 -25.11 -3.64
CA ALA A 46 -5.22 -24.75 -2.95
C ALA A 46 -4.96 -24.39 -1.48
N ARG A 47 -4.07 -25.13 -0.81
CA ARG A 47 -3.61 -24.84 0.55
C ARG A 47 -2.87 -23.51 0.63
N LEU A 48 -1.97 -23.23 -0.33
CA LEU A 48 -1.27 -21.95 -0.43
C LEU A 48 -2.25 -20.80 -0.61
N ARG A 49 -3.24 -20.94 -1.51
CA ARG A 49 -4.31 -19.95 -1.69
C ARG A 49 -5.05 -19.68 -0.38
N ALA A 50 -5.51 -20.73 0.30
CA ALA A 50 -6.25 -20.61 1.55
C ALA A 50 -5.44 -19.87 2.63
N ASN A 51 -4.14 -20.17 2.75
CA ASN A 51 -3.26 -19.46 3.68
C ASN A 51 -3.04 -17.99 3.27
N ALA A 52 -2.87 -17.71 1.97
CA ALA A 52 -2.64 -16.37 1.45
C ALA A 52 -3.85 -15.44 1.60
N ILE A 53 -5.09 -15.96 1.55
CA ILE A 53 -6.31 -15.14 1.64
C ILE A 53 -6.90 -15.03 3.05
N TRP A 54 -6.72 -16.04 3.92
CA TRP A 54 -7.35 -16.08 5.25
C TRP A 54 -6.42 -15.74 6.43
N LYS A 55 -5.10 -15.91 6.30
CA LYS A 55 -4.13 -15.72 7.40
C LYS A 55 -3.25 -14.49 7.21
N ILE A 56 -3.86 -13.34 6.94
CA ILE A 56 -3.14 -12.09 6.70
C ILE A 56 -3.15 -11.22 7.97
N PHE A 57 -2.22 -11.45 8.89
CA PHE A 57 -2.13 -10.66 10.13
C PHE A 57 -0.71 -10.39 10.64
N GLU A 58 0.34 -10.94 10.01
CA GLU A 58 1.71 -10.84 10.53
C GLU A 58 2.77 -10.66 9.43
N LYS A 59 4.02 -10.34 9.79
CA LYS A 59 5.16 -10.24 8.85
C LYS A 59 5.38 -11.53 8.05
N SER A 60 5.19 -12.69 8.69
CA SER A 60 5.23 -14.01 8.07
C SER A 60 4.19 -14.20 6.97
N SER A 61 3.10 -13.41 6.99
CA SER A 61 2.06 -13.44 5.95
C SER A 61 2.57 -12.94 4.58
N LEU A 62 3.59 -12.07 4.51
CA LEU A 62 4.13 -11.63 3.22
C LEU A 62 4.78 -12.77 2.44
N GLU A 63 5.56 -13.62 3.10
CA GLU A 63 6.23 -14.76 2.45
C GLU A 63 5.22 -15.76 1.89
N VAL A 64 4.12 -15.99 2.62
CA VAL A 64 3.02 -16.84 2.16
C VAL A 64 2.36 -16.26 0.91
N ILE A 65 2.10 -14.95 0.89
CA ILE A 65 1.48 -14.29 -0.27
C ILE A 65 2.43 -14.28 -1.47
N TYR A 66 3.74 -14.02 -1.26
CA TYR A 66 4.75 -14.12 -2.32
C TYR A 66 4.82 -15.52 -2.91
N SER A 67 4.91 -16.55 -2.05
CA SER A 67 4.94 -17.94 -2.50
C SER A 67 3.72 -18.28 -3.36
N TYR A 68 2.53 -17.86 -2.93
CA TYR A 68 1.31 -18.06 -3.71
C TYR A 68 1.34 -17.30 -5.04
N TYR A 69 1.76 -16.03 -5.05
CA TYR A 69 1.87 -15.22 -6.27
C TYR A 69 2.87 -15.80 -7.27
N ASP A 70 3.99 -16.34 -6.80
CA ASP A 70 5.02 -17.00 -7.62
C ASP A 70 4.48 -18.28 -8.26
N GLN A 71 3.70 -19.08 -7.51
CA GLN A 71 3.02 -20.24 -8.07
C GLN A 71 1.99 -19.85 -9.14
N LEU A 72 1.18 -18.80 -8.91
CA LEU A 72 0.23 -18.31 -9.90
C LEU A 72 0.93 -17.79 -11.16
N THR A 73 2.06 -17.11 -11.00
CA THR A 73 2.88 -16.62 -12.13
C THR A 73 3.48 -17.79 -12.91
N SER A 74 3.96 -18.82 -12.22
CA SER A 74 4.50 -20.03 -12.84
C SER A 74 3.44 -20.88 -13.52
N LEU A 75 2.21 -20.89 -13.00
CA LEU A 75 1.06 -21.56 -13.63
C LEU A 75 0.62 -20.81 -14.90
N ALA A 76 0.61 -19.48 -14.87
CA ALA A 76 0.21 -18.64 -15.99
C ALA A 76 1.12 -18.77 -17.23
N THR A 77 2.36 -19.26 -17.08
CA THR A 77 3.25 -19.52 -18.23
C THR A 77 2.95 -20.86 -18.90
N LYS A 78 2.25 -21.77 -18.21
CA LYS A 78 1.93 -23.11 -18.69
C LYS A 78 0.51 -23.20 -19.25
N VAL A 79 -0.41 -22.44 -18.67
CA VAL A 79 -1.84 -22.52 -18.97
C VAL A 79 -2.29 -21.33 -19.82
N PRO A 80 -2.80 -21.56 -21.05
CA PRO A 80 -3.39 -20.49 -21.85
C PRO A 80 -4.57 -19.83 -21.11
N PRO A 81 -4.68 -18.49 -21.09
CA PRO A 81 -5.72 -17.79 -20.33
C PRO A 81 -7.15 -18.22 -20.65
N GLN A 82 -7.41 -18.68 -21.89
CA GLN A 82 -8.74 -19.11 -22.31
C GLN A 82 -9.13 -20.48 -21.74
N GLU A 83 -8.15 -21.34 -21.43
CA GLU A 83 -8.39 -22.74 -21.06
C GLU A 83 -8.71 -22.92 -19.56
N LEU A 84 -8.39 -21.93 -18.71
CA LEU A 84 -8.66 -21.99 -17.26
C LEU A 84 -9.59 -20.88 -16.79
N GLN A 85 -10.89 -21.19 -16.77
CA GLN A 85 -11.96 -20.29 -16.37
C GLN A 85 -12.39 -20.52 -14.91
N ILE A 86 -11.56 -20.07 -13.96
CA ILE A 86 -11.90 -20.11 -12.52
C ILE A 86 -12.50 -18.76 -12.09
N PRO A 87 -13.75 -18.71 -11.60
CA PRO A 87 -14.42 -17.47 -11.22
C PRO A 87 -13.92 -16.94 -9.86
N PHE A 88 -12.74 -16.32 -9.86
CA PHE A 88 -12.15 -15.73 -8.66
C PHE A 88 -12.99 -14.54 -8.18
N LYS A 89 -13.36 -14.58 -6.91
CA LYS A 89 -14.26 -13.61 -6.27
C LYS A 89 -13.48 -12.73 -5.33
N TRP A 90 -13.45 -11.43 -5.61
CA TRP A 90 -12.79 -10.43 -4.78
C TRP A 90 -13.71 -9.25 -4.47
N LYS A 91 -13.62 -8.76 -3.24
CA LYS A 91 -14.25 -7.53 -2.80
C LYS A 91 -13.30 -6.35 -3.03
N ASP A 92 -13.88 -5.20 -3.37
CA ASP A 92 -13.16 -3.92 -3.35
C ASP A 92 -12.60 -3.64 -1.94
N ALA A 93 -11.38 -3.12 -1.87
CA ALA A 93 -10.66 -2.87 -0.63
C ALA A 93 -11.27 -1.73 0.21
N PHE A 94 -11.86 -0.72 -0.44
CA PHE A 94 -12.39 0.48 0.20
C PHE A 94 -13.92 0.44 0.37
N ASP A 95 -14.60 -0.35 -0.46
CA ASP A 95 -16.05 -0.48 -0.38
C ASP A 95 -16.51 -1.32 0.83
N LYS A 96 -17.30 -0.71 1.71
CA LYS A 96 -17.87 -1.38 2.88
C LYS A 96 -19.15 -2.17 2.56
N GLY A 97 -19.84 -1.88 1.46
CA GLY A 97 -21.17 -2.42 1.14
C GLY A 97 -21.30 -3.28 -0.12
N SER A 98 -20.33 -3.29 -1.04
CA SER A 98 -20.49 -4.01 -2.32
C SER A 98 -20.33 -5.54 -2.22
N ILE A 99 -20.97 -6.21 -3.17
CA ILE A 99 -20.98 -7.67 -3.38
C ILE A 99 -19.65 -8.08 -4.03
N PHE A 100 -19.21 -9.32 -3.82
CA PHE A 100 -18.01 -9.86 -4.48
C PHE A 100 -18.13 -9.79 -6.00
N GLY A 101 -17.17 -9.14 -6.66
CA GLY A 101 -17.00 -9.22 -8.11
C GLY A 101 -16.32 -10.53 -8.49
N ALA A 102 -16.95 -11.33 -9.35
CA ALA A 102 -16.41 -12.59 -9.85
C ALA A 102 -15.85 -12.40 -11.26
N VAL A 103 -14.56 -12.62 -11.45
CA VAL A 103 -13.93 -12.60 -12.78
C VAL A 103 -13.25 -13.93 -13.02
N ALA A 104 -13.62 -14.59 -14.13
CA ALA A 104 -13.06 -15.87 -14.53
C ALA A 104 -11.67 -15.67 -15.16
N SER A 105 -10.65 -15.39 -14.35
CA SER A 105 -9.31 -15.13 -14.86
C SER A 105 -8.22 -15.35 -13.82
N LEU A 106 -7.24 -16.19 -14.16
CA LEU A 106 -6.02 -16.35 -13.37
C LEU A 106 -5.22 -15.03 -13.26
N ALA A 107 -5.28 -14.19 -14.30
CA ALA A 107 -4.64 -12.88 -14.27
C ALA A 107 -5.31 -11.94 -13.26
N TYR A 108 -6.64 -12.03 -13.11
CA TYR A 108 -7.36 -11.28 -12.08
C TYR A 108 -6.97 -11.71 -10.66
N GLU A 109 -6.84 -13.01 -10.40
CA GLU A 109 -6.33 -13.51 -9.10
C GLU A 109 -4.94 -12.93 -8.81
N ARG A 110 -4.03 -12.98 -9.79
CA ARG A 110 -2.67 -12.43 -9.65
C ARG A 110 -2.67 -10.94 -9.33
N VAL A 111 -3.48 -10.15 -10.03
CA VAL A 111 -3.62 -8.71 -9.77
C VAL A 111 -4.11 -8.45 -8.35
N CYS A 112 -5.14 -9.16 -7.88
CA CYS A 112 -5.69 -8.97 -6.54
C CYS A 112 -4.72 -9.42 -5.44
N VAL A 113 -4.03 -10.54 -5.63
CA VAL A 113 -2.99 -11.02 -4.70
C VAL A 113 -1.85 -10.00 -4.62
N LEU A 114 -1.39 -9.47 -5.75
CA LEU A 114 -0.33 -8.48 -5.79
C LEU A 114 -0.75 -7.13 -5.18
N PHE A 115 -2.02 -6.73 -5.32
CA PHE A 115 -2.58 -5.59 -4.58
C PHE A 115 -2.47 -5.82 -3.07
N ASN A 116 -2.83 -7.02 -2.59
CA ASN A 116 -2.73 -7.36 -1.17
C ASN A 116 -1.30 -7.39 -0.64
N VAL A 117 -0.30 -7.72 -1.46
CA VAL A 117 1.11 -7.57 -1.10
C VAL A 117 1.41 -6.11 -0.76
N ALA A 118 1.06 -5.18 -1.65
CA ALA A 118 1.32 -3.75 -1.44
C ALA A 118 0.53 -3.19 -0.24
N ALA A 119 -0.72 -3.62 -0.09
CA ALA A 119 -1.54 -3.24 1.06
C ALA A 119 -0.92 -3.74 2.38
N LEU A 120 -0.49 -5.00 2.46
CA LEU A 120 0.18 -5.53 3.64
C LEU A 120 1.52 -4.83 3.92
N GLN A 121 2.30 -4.51 2.89
CA GLN A 121 3.53 -3.72 3.05
C GLN A 121 3.25 -2.35 3.67
N SER A 122 2.15 -1.68 3.28
CA SER A 122 1.74 -0.41 3.89
C SER A 122 1.39 -0.57 5.38
N THR A 123 0.67 -1.64 5.75
CA THR A 123 0.35 -1.97 7.15
C THR A 123 1.62 -2.23 7.97
N LEU A 124 2.52 -3.06 7.44
CA LEU A 124 3.76 -3.41 8.14
C LEU A 124 4.69 -2.20 8.29
N ALA A 125 4.70 -1.29 7.31
CA ALA A 125 5.45 -0.04 7.42
C ALA A 125 4.90 0.86 8.54
N ALA A 126 3.58 1.01 8.61
CA ALA A 126 2.90 1.78 9.66
C ALA A 126 3.11 1.19 11.07
N GLN A 127 3.30 -0.13 11.17
CA GLN A 127 3.57 -0.83 12.42
C GLN A 127 5.05 -0.84 12.84
N GLN A 128 5.98 -0.35 12.01
CA GLN A 128 7.38 -0.29 12.41
C GLN A 128 7.56 0.73 13.55
N PRO A 129 8.35 0.41 14.58
CA PRO A 129 8.70 1.39 15.59
C PRO A 129 9.53 2.52 14.96
N LEU A 130 9.51 3.71 15.56
CA LEU A 130 10.16 4.91 15.00
C LEU A 130 11.44 5.32 15.75
N ASP A 131 11.93 4.44 16.62
CA ASP A 131 13.04 4.67 17.54
C ASP A 131 14.39 4.23 16.98
N THR A 132 14.40 3.18 16.15
CA THR A 132 15.61 2.54 15.63
C THR A 132 15.89 2.94 14.17
N GLU A 133 17.15 2.88 13.75
CA GLU A 133 17.49 3.18 12.35
C GLU A 133 16.98 2.10 11.38
N ASP A 134 17.08 0.84 11.77
CA ASP A 134 16.70 -0.29 10.93
C ASP A 134 15.18 -0.36 10.68
N SER A 135 14.38 0.01 11.67
CA SER A 135 12.92 0.09 11.54
C SER A 135 12.49 1.19 10.57
N LEU A 136 13.09 2.37 10.63
CA LEU A 136 12.83 3.46 9.68
C LEU A 136 13.26 3.08 8.26
N LYS A 137 14.43 2.44 8.09
CA LYS A 137 14.88 1.93 6.79
C LYS A 137 13.90 0.89 6.25
N LEU A 138 13.44 -0.03 7.09
CA LEU A 138 12.47 -1.05 6.70
C LEU A 138 11.11 -0.44 6.33
N ALA A 139 10.60 0.52 7.11
CA ALA A 139 9.34 1.21 6.81
C ALA A 139 9.41 1.94 5.46
N ALA A 140 10.45 2.73 5.23
CA ALA A 140 10.67 3.40 3.95
C ALA A 140 10.77 2.40 2.78
N LYS A 141 11.51 1.30 2.97
CA LYS A 141 11.63 0.23 1.95
C LYS A 141 10.28 -0.39 1.62
N LEU A 142 9.48 -0.76 2.62
CA LEU A 142 8.17 -1.37 2.42
C LEU A 142 7.21 -0.43 1.68
N LEU A 143 7.21 0.86 2.02
CA LEU A 143 6.38 1.87 1.34
C LEU A 143 6.83 2.09 -0.11
N GLN A 144 8.15 2.14 -0.38
CA GLN A 144 8.68 2.23 -1.75
C GLN A 144 8.33 1.00 -2.58
N GLN A 145 8.39 -0.20 -1.99
CA GLN A 145 7.96 -1.44 -2.63
C GLN A 145 6.47 -1.41 -2.96
N ALA A 146 5.63 -0.97 -2.00
CA ALA A 146 4.19 -0.84 -2.20
C ALA A 146 3.86 0.16 -3.33
N ALA A 147 4.54 1.32 -3.36
CA ALA A 147 4.43 2.31 -4.42
C ALA A 147 4.78 1.72 -5.79
N GLY A 148 5.87 0.96 -5.87
CA GLY A 148 6.31 0.27 -7.08
C GLY A 148 5.30 -0.75 -7.58
N ILE A 149 4.72 -1.53 -6.67
CA ILE A 149 3.68 -2.52 -6.99
C ILE A 149 2.41 -1.84 -7.53
N PHE A 150 1.90 -0.80 -6.86
CA PHE A 150 0.73 -0.08 -7.36
C PHE A 150 0.98 0.58 -8.71
N SER A 151 2.19 1.12 -8.94
CA SER A 151 2.60 1.66 -10.23
C SER A 151 2.66 0.59 -11.33
N TYR A 152 3.17 -0.59 -11.00
CA TYR A 152 3.16 -1.74 -11.91
C TYR A 152 1.72 -2.16 -12.26
N LEU A 153 0.85 -2.30 -11.26
CA LEU A 153 -0.55 -2.65 -11.48
C LEU A 153 -1.27 -1.63 -12.36
N LYS A 154 -1.06 -0.32 -12.13
CA LYS A 154 -1.61 0.77 -12.94
C LYS A 154 -1.34 0.56 -14.43
N GLY A 155 -0.12 0.16 -14.79
CA GLY A 155 0.30 -0.03 -16.18
C GLY A 155 -0.16 -1.34 -16.82
N ASN A 156 -0.56 -2.34 -16.03
CA ASN A 156 -0.77 -3.71 -16.51
C ASN A 156 -2.19 -4.24 -16.31
N VAL A 157 -2.98 -3.66 -15.40
CA VAL A 157 -4.30 -4.19 -15.01
C VAL A 157 -5.27 -4.32 -16.20
N LEU A 158 -5.37 -3.28 -17.05
CA LEU A 158 -6.28 -3.28 -18.21
C LEU A 158 -5.83 -4.23 -19.31
N THR A 159 -4.53 -4.49 -19.42
CA THR A 159 -3.97 -5.45 -20.39
C THR A 159 -4.18 -6.88 -19.90
N ALA A 160 -4.05 -7.11 -18.59
CA ALA A 160 -4.13 -8.43 -17.99
C ALA A 160 -5.58 -8.91 -17.75
N VAL A 161 -6.50 -8.00 -17.47
CA VAL A 161 -7.90 -8.30 -17.12
C VAL A 161 -8.81 -7.69 -18.18
N HIS A 162 -9.41 -8.55 -19.02
CA HIS A 162 -10.30 -8.13 -20.11
C HIS A 162 -11.75 -7.83 -19.67
N GLN A 163 -12.02 -7.92 -18.37
CA GLN A 163 -13.30 -7.56 -17.75
C GLN A 163 -13.08 -6.36 -16.83
N GLU A 164 -14.12 -5.56 -16.61
CA GLU A 164 -14.01 -4.40 -15.72
C GLU A 164 -13.70 -4.85 -14.28
N PRO A 165 -12.54 -4.47 -13.71
CA PRO A 165 -12.18 -4.86 -12.37
C PRO A 165 -12.94 -4.02 -11.33
N THR A 166 -12.71 -4.32 -10.05
CA THR A 166 -13.24 -3.50 -8.95
C THR A 166 -12.67 -2.07 -8.98
N PRO A 167 -13.41 -1.04 -8.54
CA PRO A 167 -12.98 0.37 -8.63
C PRO A 167 -11.61 0.68 -8.03
N ASP A 168 -11.23 -0.01 -6.95
CA ASP A 168 -9.91 0.03 -6.32
C ASP A 168 -8.73 -0.39 -7.23
N LEU A 169 -9.02 -1.16 -8.28
CA LEU A 169 -8.06 -1.57 -9.32
C LEU A 169 -8.09 -0.69 -10.56
N SER A 170 -8.87 0.40 -10.58
CA SER A 170 -8.81 1.37 -11.67
C SER A 170 -7.40 2.00 -11.76
N PRO A 171 -6.89 2.32 -12.96
CA PRO A 171 -5.57 2.93 -13.11
C PRO A 171 -5.41 4.24 -12.31
N ASP A 172 -6.50 4.97 -12.15
CA ASP A 172 -6.56 6.23 -11.41
C ASP A 172 -6.48 6.00 -9.88
N ALA A 173 -7.20 5.01 -9.34
CA ALA A 173 -7.06 4.59 -7.95
C ALA A 173 -5.64 4.08 -7.65
N LEU A 174 -5.11 3.18 -8.49
CA LEU A 174 -3.77 2.64 -8.36
C LEU A 174 -2.69 3.73 -8.45
N HIS A 175 -2.88 4.74 -9.30
CA HIS A 175 -2.00 5.89 -9.36
C HIS A 175 -2.00 6.68 -8.05
N ALA A 176 -3.19 6.96 -7.49
CA ALA A 176 -3.31 7.68 -6.23
C ALA A 176 -2.65 6.93 -5.07
N LEU A 177 -2.85 5.61 -4.99
CA LEU A 177 -2.20 4.76 -4.00
C LEU A 177 -0.67 4.74 -4.16
N ALA A 178 -0.16 4.66 -5.39
CA ALA A 178 1.27 4.72 -5.65
C ALA A 178 1.90 6.04 -5.18
N GLN A 179 1.24 7.17 -5.46
CA GLN A 179 1.71 8.49 -5.02
C GLN A 179 1.65 8.64 -3.50
N LEU A 180 0.59 8.16 -2.86
CA LEU A 180 0.46 8.17 -1.40
C LEU A 180 1.58 7.36 -0.74
N MET A 181 1.85 6.13 -1.20
CA MET A 181 2.92 5.30 -0.65
C MET A 181 4.30 5.95 -0.83
N LEU A 182 4.55 6.59 -1.97
CA LEU A 182 5.81 7.29 -2.22
C LEU A 182 5.99 8.51 -1.31
N ALA A 183 4.93 9.30 -1.12
CA ALA A 183 4.94 10.44 -0.21
C ALA A 183 5.20 10.01 1.25
N GLN A 184 4.53 8.95 1.71
CA GLN A 184 4.76 8.37 3.04
C GLN A 184 6.17 7.82 3.21
N ALA A 185 6.75 7.20 2.17
CA ALA A 185 8.14 6.75 2.22
C ALA A 185 9.10 7.94 2.41
N GLN A 186 8.87 9.04 1.69
CA GLN A 186 9.66 10.26 1.82
C GLN A 186 9.48 10.91 3.20
N GLU A 187 8.28 10.84 3.80
CA GLU A 187 8.05 11.29 5.18
C GLU A 187 8.92 10.51 6.18
N VAL A 188 8.99 9.18 6.06
CA VAL A 188 9.85 8.35 6.93
C VAL A 188 11.32 8.75 6.77
N ILE A 189 11.76 9.03 5.55
CA ILE A 189 13.13 9.51 5.27
C ILE A 189 13.35 10.89 5.88
N ALA A 190 12.39 11.82 5.74
CA ALA A 190 12.45 13.15 6.34
C ALA A 190 12.56 13.06 7.86
N TYR A 191 11.73 12.24 8.49
CA TYR A 191 11.79 11.97 9.93
C TYR A 191 13.15 11.42 10.35
N LYS A 192 13.71 10.46 9.60
CA LYS A 192 15.07 9.95 9.85
C LYS A 192 16.12 11.06 9.78
N CYS A 193 16.10 11.88 8.73
CA CYS A 193 17.06 12.97 8.56
C CYS A 193 17.01 14.00 9.70
N ILE A 194 15.80 14.29 10.21
CA ILE A 194 15.58 15.17 11.35
C ILE A 194 16.14 14.53 12.63
N ARG A 195 15.78 13.26 12.89
CA ARG A 195 16.21 12.51 14.08
C ARG A 195 17.73 12.34 14.15
N ASP A 196 18.36 12.07 13.01
CA ASP A 196 19.81 11.88 12.92
C ASP A 196 20.58 13.22 12.89
N GLU A 197 19.90 14.35 13.16
CA GLU A 197 20.46 15.71 13.21
C GLU A 197 21.31 16.06 11.98
N MET A 198 20.83 15.64 10.79
CA MET A 198 21.53 15.94 9.54
C MET A 198 21.58 17.45 9.28
N LYS A 199 22.52 17.88 8.44
CA LYS A 199 22.69 19.30 8.07
C LYS A 199 21.35 19.90 7.64
N GLU A 200 21.02 21.07 8.19
CA GLU A 200 19.73 21.76 7.97
C GLU A 200 19.39 21.93 6.48
N GLY A 201 20.39 22.16 5.62
CA GLY A 201 20.20 22.28 4.18
C GLY A 201 19.81 20.99 3.48
N MET A 202 20.20 19.84 4.04
CA MET A 202 19.72 18.55 3.59
C MET A 202 18.29 18.32 4.08
N VAL A 203 18.02 18.58 5.36
CA VAL A 203 16.68 18.39 5.96
C VAL A 203 15.64 19.27 5.25
N SER A 204 15.96 20.54 4.97
CA SER A 204 15.13 21.47 4.21
C SER A 204 14.70 20.91 2.85
N LYS A 205 15.66 20.36 2.08
CA LYS A 205 15.42 19.76 0.76
C LYS A 205 14.59 18.48 0.84
N VAL A 206 14.88 17.63 1.82
CA VAL A 206 14.14 16.38 2.02
C VAL A 206 12.68 16.65 2.40
N CYS A 207 12.44 17.67 3.24
CA CYS A 207 11.08 18.13 3.58
C CYS A 207 10.38 18.78 2.38
N ALA A 208 11.10 19.57 1.56
CA ALA A 208 10.54 20.15 0.33
C ALA A 208 10.05 19.05 -0.62
N GLN A 209 10.87 18.02 -0.83
CA GLN A 209 10.49 16.88 -1.67
C GLN A 209 9.28 16.12 -1.11
N CYS A 210 9.18 15.99 0.21
CA CYS A 210 8.04 15.34 0.87
C CYS A 210 6.75 16.13 0.66
N GLU A 211 6.82 17.47 0.75
CA GLU A 211 5.70 18.36 0.45
C GLU A 211 5.22 18.20 -1.00
N GLU A 212 6.14 18.20 -1.97
CA GLU A 212 5.82 18.03 -3.39
C GLU A 212 5.11 16.69 -3.65
N LEU A 213 5.62 15.59 -3.07
CA LEU A 213 5.03 14.27 -3.21
C LEU A 213 3.64 14.19 -2.57
N TYR A 214 3.43 14.81 -1.41
CA TYR A 214 2.10 14.91 -0.82
C TYR A 214 1.16 15.78 -1.65
N ALA A 215 1.66 16.84 -2.32
CA ALA A 215 0.88 17.63 -3.25
C ALA A 215 0.43 16.82 -4.48
N GLU A 216 1.28 15.92 -4.98
CA GLU A 216 0.94 14.99 -6.06
C GLU A 216 -0.07 13.94 -5.62
N ALA A 217 0.13 13.33 -4.45
CA ALA A 217 -0.81 12.40 -3.85
C ALA A 217 -2.19 13.04 -3.63
N GLN A 218 -2.23 14.27 -3.10
CA GLN A 218 -3.46 15.02 -2.92
C GLN A 218 -4.19 15.23 -4.25
N ARG A 219 -3.48 15.69 -5.30
CA ARG A 219 -4.06 15.90 -6.63
C ARG A 219 -4.65 14.60 -7.21
N ALA A 220 -3.96 13.47 -7.01
CA ALA A 220 -4.44 12.17 -7.46
C ALA A 220 -5.69 11.70 -6.68
N LEU A 221 -5.68 11.83 -5.35
CA LEU A 221 -6.80 11.43 -4.48
C LEU A 221 -8.06 12.29 -4.71
N GLN A 222 -7.89 13.57 -5.07
CA GLN A 222 -8.99 14.53 -5.23
C GLN A 222 -9.74 14.46 -6.56
N ARG A 223 -9.34 13.57 -7.49
CA ARG A 223 -10.08 13.35 -8.74
C ARG A 223 -11.54 13.01 -8.44
N ASP A 224 -12.47 13.67 -9.12
CA ASP A 224 -13.89 13.68 -8.74
C ASP A 224 -14.49 12.28 -8.63
N HIS A 225 -14.16 11.38 -9.57
CA HIS A 225 -14.66 10.00 -9.58
C HIS A 225 -14.03 9.09 -8.51
N LEU A 226 -12.91 9.49 -7.88
CA LEU A 226 -12.25 8.74 -6.81
C LEU A 226 -12.62 9.24 -5.42
N ARG A 227 -13.11 10.48 -5.27
CA ARG A 227 -13.37 11.09 -3.96
C ARG A 227 -14.30 10.25 -3.07
N ALA A 228 -15.27 9.56 -3.67
CA ALA A 228 -16.21 8.70 -2.95
C ALA A 228 -15.62 7.33 -2.57
N LEU A 229 -14.50 6.93 -3.18
CA LEU A 229 -13.82 5.66 -2.92
C LEU A 229 -13.08 5.71 -1.57
N TRP A 230 -12.44 6.84 -1.25
CA TRP A 230 -11.58 6.96 -0.07
C TRP A 230 -12.38 7.13 1.22
N ASP A 231 -11.78 6.70 2.34
CA ASP A 231 -12.28 7.10 3.65
C ASP A 231 -12.22 8.63 3.79
N ARG A 232 -13.22 9.21 4.47
CA ARG A 232 -13.45 10.66 4.55
C ARG A 232 -12.26 11.45 5.11
N ASP A 233 -11.38 10.79 5.87
CA ASP A 233 -10.25 11.40 6.55
C ASP A 233 -8.95 11.37 5.72
N TRP A 234 -8.87 10.58 4.65
CA TRP A 234 -7.63 10.45 3.85
C TRP A 234 -7.20 11.77 3.21
N ILE A 235 -8.12 12.46 2.53
CA ILE A 235 -7.81 13.72 1.84
C ILE A 235 -7.39 14.80 2.86
N PRO A 236 -8.16 15.05 3.96
CA PRO A 236 -7.71 15.97 5.00
C PRO A 236 -6.37 15.60 5.63
N HIS A 237 -6.11 14.31 5.86
CA HIS A 237 -4.84 13.85 6.42
C HIS A 237 -3.66 14.16 5.49
N VAL A 238 -3.77 13.83 4.21
CA VAL A 238 -2.75 14.15 3.20
C VAL A 238 -2.51 15.66 3.08
N GLN A 239 -3.57 16.48 3.17
CA GLN A 239 -3.45 17.95 3.18
C GLN A 239 -2.70 18.47 4.41
N ALA A 240 -2.96 17.91 5.59
CA ALA A 240 -2.26 18.26 6.81
C ALA A 240 -0.76 17.92 6.71
N LYS A 241 -0.43 16.70 6.25
CA LYS A 241 0.95 16.27 6.01
C LYS A 241 1.67 17.19 5.03
N GLN A 242 1.05 17.54 3.90
CA GLN A 242 1.60 18.50 2.95
C GLN A 242 1.95 19.84 3.64
N ALA A 243 1.02 20.40 4.40
CA ALA A 243 1.23 21.68 5.10
C ALA A 243 2.35 21.60 6.14
N ILE A 244 2.44 20.48 6.89
CA ILE A 244 3.51 20.23 7.85
C ILE A 244 4.87 20.23 7.15
N PHE A 245 5.04 19.45 6.07
CA PHE A 245 6.32 19.37 5.36
C PHE A 245 6.70 20.67 4.66
N ARG A 246 5.71 21.44 4.20
CA ARG A 246 5.93 22.82 3.73
C ARG A 246 6.52 23.69 4.83
N GLY A 247 5.92 23.65 6.02
CA GLY A 247 6.38 24.41 7.19
C GLY A 247 7.80 24.00 7.61
N LEU A 248 8.06 22.70 7.71
CA LEU A 248 9.37 22.15 8.07
C LEU A 248 10.45 22.56 7.06
N SER A 249 10.17 22.44 5.76
CA SER A 249 11.11 22.87 4.72
C SER A 249 11.51 24.33 4.89
N GLN A 250 10.53 25.22 5.06
CA GLN A 250 10.78 26.65 5.25
C GLN A 250 11.49 26.96 6.57
N TYR A 251 11.20 26.22 7.64
CA TYR A 251 11.86 26.35 8.94
C TYR A 251 13.36 26.06 8.82
N TYR A 252 13.73 24.88 8.31
CA TYR A 252 15.14 24.50 8.12
C TYR A 252 15.85 25.39 7.10
N GLN A 253 15.16 25.88 6.07
CA GLN A 253 15.71 26.87 5.15
C GLN A 253 16.03 28.21 5.84
N SER A 254 15.20 28.65 6.78
CA SER A 254 15.43 29.89 7.53
C SER A 254 16.57 29.77 8.56
N ALA A 255 16.72 28.59 9.16
CA ALA A 255 17.81 28.30 10.08
C ALA A 255 19.18 28.42 9.39
N LEU A 256 19.31 27.92 8.16
CA LEU A 256 20.51 28.08 7.32
C LEU A 256 20.91 29.54 7.07
N SER A 257 19.92 30.43 7.02
CA SER A 257 20.13 31.85 6.74
C SER A 257 20.44 32.65 8.00
N GLY A 258 20.59 31.99 9.17
CA GLY A 258 20.89 32.60 10.46
C GLY A 258 19.68 33.23 11.17
N PHE A 259 18.47 33.04 10.66
CA PHE A 259 17.23 33.66 11.15
C PHE A 259 16.34 32.70 11.96
N ARG A 260 16.95 31.88 12.83
CA ARG A 260 16.25 30.84 13.62
C ARG A 260 15.05 31.38 14.44
N ASN A 261 15.10 32.67 14.84
CA ASN A 261 14.09 33.33 15.68
C ASN A 261 13.05 34.17 14.90
N CYS A 262 13.08 34.22 13.56
CA CYS A 262 12.24 35.16 12.80
C CYS A 262 10.84 34.65 12.42
N CYS A 263 10.46 33.41 12.77
CA CYS A 263 9.28 32.79 12.19
C CYS A 263 8.19 32.30 13.18
N PRO A 264 7.73 33.08 14.18
CA PRO A 264 6.66 32.64 15.11
C PRO A 264 5.35 32.27 14.41
N GLN A 265 5.01 32.94 13.31
CA GLN A 265 3.81 32.62 12.52
C GLN A 265 3.89 31.25 11.83
N ARG A 266 5.10 30.73 11.57
CA ARG A 266 5.31 29.46 10.87
C ARG A 266 5.30 28.28 11.84
N GLN A 267 5.86 28.48 13.03
CA GLN A 267 5.68 27.54 14.14
C GLN A 267 4.19 27.34 14.41
N ARG A 268 3.41 28.44 14.46
CA ARG A 268 1.95 28.38 14.57
C ARG A 268 1.24 27.61 13.45
N GLN A 269 1.74 27.66 12.21
CA GLN A 269 1.15 26.88 11.10
C GLN A 269 1.40 25.38 11.26
N ILE A 270 2.60 25.00 11.71
CA ILE A 270 2.93 23.61 12.05
C ILE A 270 2.07 23.16 13.24
N ASP A 271 2.02 23.95 14.31
CA ASP A 271 1.24 23.64 15.51
C ASP A 271 -0.26 23.50 15.20
N ASN A 272 -0.82 24.37 14.36
CA ASN A 272 -2.22 24.30 13.93
C ASN A 272 -2.50 23.05 13.07
N ALA A 273 -1.58 22.68 12.18
CA ALA A 273 -1.73 21.48 11.36
C ALA A 273 -1.70 20.21 12.23
N LEU A 274 -0.80 20.15 13.22
CA LEU A 274 -0.71 19.06 14.19
C LEU A 274 -1.93 18.99 15.11
N ALA A 275 -2.44 20.13 15.58
CA ALA A 275 -3.68 20.19 16.37
C ALA A 275 -4.89 19.62 15.60
N SER A 276 -4.96 19.90 14.28
CA SER A 276 -6.03 19.38 13.42
C SER A 276 -5.97 17.85 13.21
N GLU A 277 -4.80 17.23 13.34
CA GLU A 277 -4.63 15.77 13.34
C GLU A 277 -4.97 15.18 14.72
N GLY A 278 -4.54 15.82 15.82
CA GLY A 278 -4.78 15.36 17.19
C GLY A 278 -6.24 15.35 17.64
N GLU A 279 -7.05 16.33 17.20
CA GLU A 279 -8.48 16.40 17.55
C GLU A 279 -9.32 15.33 16.82
N LYS A 280 -8.88 14.84 15.65
CA LYS A 280 -9.58 13.81 14.88
C LYS A 280 -9.19 12.37 15.26
N GLY A 281 -8.04 12.18 15.94
CA GLY A 281 -7.55 10.89 16.44
C GLY A 281 -8.19 10.40 17.74
N LEU A 282 -9.17 11.11 18.30
CA LEU A 282 -9.89 10.70 19.52
C LEU A 282 -10.93 9.58 19.25
N VAL A 283 -10.50 8.48 18.64
CA VAL A 283 -11.12 7.17 18.83
C VAL A 283 -10.06 6.25 19.44
N LYS A 284 -9.96 6.35 20.77
CA LYS A 284 -9.37 5.41 21.74
C LYS A 284 -8.39 4.37 21.18
N HIS A 285 -7.09 4.65 21.26
CA HIS A 285 -6.13 3.66 21.77
C HIS A 285 -5.03 4.35 22.57
N SER A 286 -4.90 3.93 23.82
CA SER A 286 -3.94 4.41 24.81
C SER A 286 -2.52 3.96 24.47
N GLY A 287 -1.67 4.92 24.08
CA GLY A 287 -0.22 4.78 23.91
C GLY A 287 0.44 6.16 24.10
N PRO A 288 1.69 6.22 24.61
CA PRO A 288 2.24 7.44 25.19
C PRO A 288 2.51 8.51 24.13
N SER A 289 2.20 9.74 24.54
CA SER A 289 2.25 11.02 23.86
C SER A 289 3.65 11.46 23.41
N GLY A 290 4.27 10.72 22.47
CA GLY A 290 5.63 11.03 21.99
C GLY A 290 5.75 12.16 20.96
N LEU A 291 4.65 12.58 20.33
CA LEU A 291 4.69 13.64 19.30
C LEU A 291 4.82 15.06 19.89
N PHE A 292 4.27 15.29 21.08
CA PHE A 292 4.37 16.57 21.78
C PHE A 292 5.75 16.79 22.42
N GLU A 293 6.49 15.73 22.73
CA GLU A 293 7.85 15.84 23.28
C GLU A 293 8.90 16.17 22.21
N PHE A 294 8.69 15.77 20.96
CA PHE A 294 9.66 16.04 19.87
C PHE A 294 9.79 17.53 19.51
N ILE A 295 8.79 18.36 19.87
CA ILE A 295 8.80 19.81 19.63
C ILE A 295 9.24 20.58 20.89
N ASN A 296 9.03 20.05 22.10
CA ASN A 296 9.39 20.74 23.35
C ASN A 296 10.88 20.63 23.73
N ILE A 297 11.73 20.03 22.88
CA ILE A 297 13.20 19.98 23.07
C ILE A 297 13.92 21.13 22.32
N PHE A 298 13.20 22.04 21.66
CA PHE A 298 13.76 23.29 21.10
C PHE A 298 12.98 24.54 21.54
#